data_AF-A0A975GQH7-F1
#
_entry.id   AF-A0A975GQH7-F1
#
_cell.length_a   1.000
_cell.length_b   1.000
_cell.length_c   1.000
_cell.angle_alpha   90.00
_cell.angle_beta   90.00
_cell.angle_gamma   90.00
#
_symmetry.space_group_name_H-M   'P 1'
#
loop_
_entity.id
_entity.type
_entity.pdbx_description
1 polymer ?
#
loop_
_entity_poly.entity_id
_entity_poly.type
_entity_poly.pdbx_seq_one_letter_code
_entity_poly.pdbx_strand_id
1 'polypeptide(L)'
;MEIYQKTKTELIEQLELMRHQMAELESKIIQLESDENKNSNKPITRPPRRRLHADIEFIADFDIIRAKGINISEGGICFELCEDLPFEMQFELEDELHQHRAHLIWVKRLSNGRYRFGFEFVPPEPYPQF
;
A
#
# COMPACT_ATOMS: atom_id res chain seq x y z
N MET A 1 36.05 38.19 2.71
CA MET A 1 35.36 37.12 1.95
C MET A 1 36.34 36.66 0.88
N GLU A 2 37.07 35.57 1.12
CA GLU A 2 38.03 35.04 0.15
C GLU A 2 37.30 34.23 -0.91
N ILE A 3 37.37 34.71 -2.16
CA ILE A 3 36.81 34.03 -3.31
C ILE A 3 37.83 32.96 -3.72
N TYR A 4 37.61 31.72 -3.29
CA TYR A 4 38.43 30.57 -3.68
C TYR A 4 38.22 30.28 -5.18
N GLN A 5 39.04 30.87 -6.05
CA GLN A 5 39.09 30.50 -7.47
C GLN A 5 39.93 29.23 -7.63
N LYS A 6 39.27 28.07 -7.51
CA LYS A 6 39.91 26.79 -7.83
C LYS A 6 40.20 26.72 -9.33
N THR A 7 41.38 26.24 -9.69
CA THR A 7 41.75 26.05 -11.08
C THR A 7 40.95 24.90 -11.69
N LYS A 8 40.78 24.91 -13.02
CA LYS A 8 40.03 23.86 -13.74
C LYS A 8 40.54 22.45 -13.43
N THR A 9 41.85 22.30 -13.21
CA THR A 9 42.52 21.06 -12.83
C THR A 9 42.12 20.58 -11.44
N GLU A 10 42.09 21.47 -10.45
CA GLU A 10 41.66 21.14 -9.08
C GLU A 10 40.18 20.75 -9.00
N LEU A 11 39.34 21.34 -9.87
CA LEU A 11 37.93 20.97 -9.98
C LEU A 11 37.74 19.59 -10.60
N ILE A 12 38.58 19.23 -11.58
CA ILE A 12 38.55 17.90 -12.21
C ILE A 12 38.97 16.83 -11.20
N GLU A 13 40.07 17.05 -10.46
CA GLU A 13 40.54 16.12 -9.42
C GLU A 13 39.49 15.92 -8.30
N GLN A 14 38.82 16.99 -7.88
CA GLN A 14 37.73 16.89 -6.89
C GLN A 14 36.54 16.11 -7.41
N LEU A 15 36.17 16.29 -8.68
CA LEU A 15 35.08 15.53 -9.30
C LEU A 15 35.42 14.05 -9.43
N GLU A 16 36.67 13.70 -9.76
CA GLU A 16 37.13 12.32 -9.83
C GLU A 16 37.13 11.66 -8.45
N LEU A 17 37.60 12.37 -7.42
CA LEU A 17 37.54 11.90 -6.04
C LEU A 17 36.10 11.68 -5.57
N MET A 18 35.19 12.62 -5.85
CA MET A 18 33.78 12.48 -5.49
C MET A 18 33.11 11.32 -6.23
N ARG A 19 33.45 11.09 -7.51
CA ARG A 19 32.95 9.91 -8.25
C ARG A 19 33.40 8.61 -7.63
N HIS A 20 34.66 8.54 -7.19
CA HIS A 20 35.19 7.35 -6.52
C HIS A 20 34.49 7.09 -5.17
N GLN A 21 34.24 8.15 -4.40
CA GLN A 21 33.52 8.05 -3.13
C GLN A 21 32.05 7.63 -3.33
N MET A 22 31.38 8.15 -4.36
CA MET A 22 30.01 7.75 -4.70
C MET A 22 29.93 6.27 -5.08
N ALA A 23 30.86 5.76 -5.90
CA ALA A 23 30.89 4.35 -6.27
C ALA A 23 31.09 3.42 -5.06
N GLU A 24 31.91 3.82 -4.09
CA GLU A 24 32.13 3.04 -2.86
C GLU A 24 30.89 3.05 -1.95
N LEU A 25 30.22 4.19 -1.83
CA LEU A 25 28.99 4.34 -1.06
C LEU A 25 27.84 3.54 -1.69
N GLU A 26 27.70 3.58 -3.02
CA GLU A 26 26.72 2.76 -3.76
C GLU A 26 26.95 1.26 -3.52
N SER A 27 28.21 0.81 -3.54
CA SER A 27 28.55 -0.59 -3.24
C SER A 27 28.20 -0.99 -1.80
N LYS A 28 28.43 -0.10 -0.83
CA LYS A 28 28.04 -0.32 0.57
C LYS A 28 26.53 -0.34 0.77
N ILE A 29 25.78 0.52 0.07
CA ILE A 29 24.32 0.53 0.11
C ILE A 29 23.77 -0.78 -0.44
N ILE A 30 24.27 -1.27 -1.59
CA ILE A 30 23.84 -2.55 -2.17
C ILE A 30 24.10 -3.72 -1.22
N GLN A 31 25.25 -3.72 -0.51
CA GLN A 31 25.55 -4.74 0.48
C GLN A 31 24.62 -4.66 1.70
N LEU A 32 24.36 -3.47 2.24
CA LEU A 32 23.46 -3.25 3.37
C LEU A 32 22.01 -3.61 3.04
N GLU A 33 21.51 -3.22 1.86
CA GLU A 33 20.18 -3.61 1.35
C GLU A 33 20.05 -5.14 1.17
N SER A 34 21.15 -5.82 0.85
CA SER A 34 21.17 -7.28 0.68
C SER A 34 21.17 -8.04 2.01
N ASP A 35 21.69 -7.43 3.08
CA ASP A 35 21.73 -8.03 4.41
C ASP A 35 20.49 -7.66 5.25
N GLU A 36 19.87 -6.49 5.06
CA GLU A 36 18.54 -6.16 5.63
C GLU A 36 17.42 -7.04 5.03
N ASN A 37 17.55 -7.43 3.76
CA ASN A 37 16.61 -8.34 3.09
C ASN A 37 16.71 -9.81 3.57
N LYS A 38 17.79 -10.21 4.25
CA LYS A 38 17.92 -11.59 4.77
C LYS A 38 17.24 -11.78 6.12
N ASN A 39 17.10 -10.73 6.94
CA ASN A 39 16.50 -10.83 8.27
C ASN A 39 15.00 -10.47 8.33
N SER A 40 14.41 -9.98 7.24
CA SER A 40 12.99 -9.60 7.15
C SER A 40 12.15 -10.51 6.23
N ASN A 41 12.78 -11.39 5.44
CA ASN A 41 12.09 -12.30 4.52
C ASN A 41 11.67 -13.63 5.16
N LYS A 42 10.76 -13.58 6.17
CA LYS A 42 9.75 -14.64 6.18
C LYS A 42 8.74 -14.25 5.09
N PRO A 43 8.58 -15.05 4.03
CA PRO A 43 7.53 -14.76 3.06
C PRO A 43 6.22 -14.72 3.83
N ILE A 44 5.53 -13.57 3.81
CA ILE A 44 4.15 -13.45 4.29
C ILE A 44 3.32 -14.29 3.31
N THR A 45 3.26 -15.60 3.56
CA THR A 45 2.44 -16.51 2.78
C THR A 45 0.99 -16.19 3.07
N ARG A 46 0.31 -15.59 2.09
CA ARG A 46 -1.14 -15.36 2.15
C ARG A 46 -1.84 -16.70 2.40
N PRO A 47 -2.85 -16.76 3.28
CA PRO A 47 -3.65 -17.96 3.48
C PRO A 47 -4.27 -18.47 2.17
N PRO A 48 -4.49 -19.79 2.03
CA PRO A 48 -5.09 -20.36 0.83
C PRO A 48 -6.52 -19.84 0.64
N ARG A 49 -6.84 -19.41 -0.59
CA ARG A 49 -8.20 -18.98 -0.97
C ARG A 49 -9.02 -20.18 -1.44
N ARG A 50 -10.21 -20.37 -0.88
CA ARG A 50 -11.17 -21.40 -1.32
C ARG A 50 -12.23 -20.78 -2.22
N ARG A 51 -12.84 -21.61 -3.09
CA ARG A 51 -14.02 -21.17 -3.86
C ARG A 51 -15.21 -21.08 -2.90
N LEU A 52 -15.88 -19.94 -2.90
CA LEU A 52 -17.09 -19.67 -2.14
C LEU A 52 -18.26 -19.52 -3.13
N HIS A 53 -19.36 -20.21 -2.87
CA HIS A 53 -20.64 -20.02 -3.55
C HIS A 53 -21.67 -19.67 -2.49
N ALA A 54 -21.74 -18.38 -2.16
CA ALA A 54 -22.66 -17.84 -1.16
C ALA A 54 -23.15 -16.47 -1.65
N ASP A 55 -24.38 -16.14 -1.30
CA ASP A 55 -24.86 -14.77 -1.40
C ASP A 55 -24.28 -13.97 -0.24
N ILE A 56 -23.76 -12.78 -0.55
CA ILE A 56 -23.06 -11.93 0.41
C ILE A 56 -23.80 -10.61 0.49
N GLU A 57 -24.25 -10.26 1.68
CA GLU A 57 -24.80 -8.96 2.01
C GLU A 57 -23.76 -8.15 2.77
N PHE A 58 -23.68 -6.85 2.50
CA PHE A 58 -22.81 -5.95 3.25
C PHE A 58 -23.50 -4.61 3.47
N ILE A 59 -23.27 -4.05 4.65
CA ILE A 59 -23.74 -2.73 5.04
C ILE A 59 -22.54 -1.80 5.04
N ALA A 60 -22.66 -0.73 4.27
CA ALA A 60 -21.71 0.34 4.15
C ALA A 60 -22.23 1.54 4.95
N ASP A 61 -21.83 1.66 6.21
CA ASP A 61 -22.21 2.80 7.04
C ASP A 61 -21.12 3.86 6.99
N PHE A 62 -21.26 4.77 6.02
CA PHE A 62 -20.33 5.88 5.83
C PHE A 62 -21.07 7.21 5.96
N ASP A 63 -20.62 8.07 6.87
CA ASP A 63 -21.04 9.47 6.90
C ASP A 63 -20.32 10.25 5.77
N ILE A 64 -19.26 10.98 6.11
CA ILE A 64 -18.47 11.75 5.15
C ILE A 64 -17.03 11.27 5.26
N ILE A 65 -16.57 10.55 4.23
CA ILE A 65 -15.18 10.12 4.13
C ILE A 65 -14.37 11.23 3.47
N ARG A 66 -13.28 11.64 4.12
CA ARG A 66 -12.34 12.60 3.55
C ARG A 66 -11.43 11.89 2.56
N ALA A 67 -11.36 12.42 1.35
CA ALA A 67 -10.52 11.93 0.27
C ALA A 67 -9.58 13.02 -0.23
N LYS A 68 -8.40 12.62 -0.71
CA LYS A 68 -7.47 13.50 -1.39
C LYS A 68 -7.59 13.28 -2.89
N GLY A 69 -7.94 14.33 -3.63
CA GLY A 69 -8.02 14.28 -5.09
C GLY A 69 -6.66 14.04 -5.72
N ILE A 70 -6.60 13.16 -6.72
CA ILE A 70 -5.41 12.87 -7.53
C ILE A 70 -5.51 13.60 -8.87
N ASN A 71 -6.62 13.44 -9.60
CA ASN A 71 -6.89 14.17 -10.85
C ASN A 71 -8.39 14.19 -11.17
N ILE A 72 -8.78 15.07 -12.09
CA ILE A 72 -10.17 15.22 -12.56
C ILE A 72 -10.19 15.49 -14.08
N SER A 73 -11.24 15.03 -14.74
CA SER A 73 -11.55 15.25 -16.14
C SER A 73 -13.06 15.47 -16.31
N GLU A 74 -13.52 15.84 -17.51
CA GLU A 74 -14.95 15.95 -17.83
C GLU A 74 -15.71 14.63 -17.61
N GLY A 75 -15.02 13.48 -17.77
CA GLY A 75 -15.61 12.15 -17.66
C GLY A 75 -15.45 11.46 -16.31
N GLY A 76 -14.73 12.04 -15.34
CA GLY A 76 -14.53 11.40 -14.04
C GLY A 76 -13.43 12.01 -13.16
N ILE A 77 -13.35 11.50 -11.93
CA ILE A 77 -12.42 11.93 -10.87
C ILE A 77 -11.68 10.72 -10.29
N CYS A 78 -10.40 10.91 -9.97
CA CYS A 78 -9.58 9.96 -9.24
C CYS A 78 -9.17 10.59 -7.89
N PHE A 79 -9.32 9.83 -6.80
CA PHE A 79 -8.96 10.25 -5.44
C PHE A 79 -8.40 9.08 -4.65
N GLU A 80 -7.64 9.39 -3.60
CA GLU A 80 -7.13 8.46 -2.60
C GLU A 80 -7.79 8.70 -1.25
N LEU A 81 -7.92 7.66 -0.44
CA LEU A 81 -8.41 7.73 0.93
C LEU A 81 -7.21 7.59 1.87
N CYS A 82 -7.24 8.34 2.98
CA CYS A 82 -6.23 8.22 4.03
C CYS A 82 -6.54 7.09 5.02
N GLU A 83 -7.77 6.59 5.01
CA GLU A 83 -8.29 5.59 5.93
C GLU A 83 -8.99 4.49 5.12
N ASP A 84 -8.93 3.26 5.64
CA ASP A 84 -9.64 2.13 5.08
C ASP A 84 -11.16 2.31 5.23
N LEU A 85 -11.91 1.76 4.27
CA LEU A 85 -13.37 1.77 4.34
C LEU A 85 -13.86 0.53 5.10
N PRO A 86 -14.44 0.67 6.31
CA PRO A 86 -15.03 -0.44 7.04
C PRO A 86 -16.38 -0.84 6.46
N PHE A 87 -16.62 -2.15 6.37
CA PHE A 87 -17.89 -2.73 5.98
C PHE A 87 -18.28 -3.81 6.98
N GLU A 88 -19.55 -3.85 7.35
CA GLU A 88 -20.13 -5.00 8.04
C GLU A 88 -20.66 -5.98 6.99
N MET A 89 -20.25 -7.24 7.08
CA MET A 89 -20.57 -8.28 6.11
C MET A 89 -21.31 -9.42 6.79
N GLN A 90 -22.34 -9.93 6.11
CA GLN A 90 -23.09 -11.11 6.51
C GLN A 90 -23.22 -12.07 5.32
N PHE A 91 -22.92 -13.36 5.54
CA PHE A 91 -23.12 -14.40 4.53
C PHE A 91 -23.31 -15.76 5.19
N GLU A 92 -24.01 -16.65 4.50
CA GLU A 92 -24.16 -18.04 4.91
C GLU A 92 -23.05 -18.90 4.29
N LEU A 93 -22.40 -19.72 5.09
CA LEU A 93 -21.40 -20.69 4.66
C LEU A 93 -21.58 -21.97 5.47
N GLU A 94 -21.72 -23.11 4.79
CA GLU A 94 -21.90 -24.42 5.45
C GLU A 94 -23.10 -24.43 6.42
N ASP A 95 -24.21 -23.77 6.03
CA ASP A 95 -25.43 -23.57 6.83
C ASP A 95 -25.22 -22.76 8.14
N GLU A 96 -24.07 -22.10 8.30
CA GLU A 96 -23.79 -21.19 9.41
C GLU A 96 -23.80 -19.72 8.93
N LEU A 97 -24.39 -18.85 9.76
CA LEU A 97 -24.38 -17.41 9.52
C LEU A 97 -23.07 -16.79 10.01
N HIS A 98 -22.30 -16.22 9.11
CA HIS A 98 -21.06 -15.52 9.41
C HIS A 98 -21.28 -14.02 9.39
N GLN A 99 -20.83 -13.34 10.44
CA GLN A 99 -20.80 -11.88 10.54
C GLN A 99 -19.37 -11.41 10.75
N HIS A 100 -18.91 -10.49 9.90
CA HIS A 100 -17.55 -9.99 9.91
C HIS A 100 -17.48 -8.51 9.57
N ARG A 101 -16.62 -7.79 10.29
CA ARG A 101 -16.14 -6.48 9.85
C ARG A 101 -14.94 -6.65 8.91
N ALA A 102 -14.90 -5.89 7.84
CA ALA A 102 -13.85 -5.98 6.82
C ALA A 102 -13.50 -4.63 6.20
N HIS A 103 -12.23 -4.46 5.81
CA HIS A 103 -11.74 -3.30 5.07
C HIS A 103 -11.65 -3.61 3.57
N LEU A 104 -12.07 -2.65 2.73
CA LEU A 104 -11.92 -2.77 1.28
C LEU A 104 -10.46 -2.51 0.86
N ILE A 105 -9.78 -3.52 0.32
CA ILE A 105 -8.38 -3.43 -0.11
C ILE A 105 -8.25 -3.11 -1.59
N TRP A 106 -9.15 -3.63 -2.44
CA TRP A 106 -9.13 -3.32 -3.86
C TRP A 106 -10.46 -3.57 -4.55
N VAL A 107 -10.67 -2.84 -5.65
CA VAL A 107 -11.79 -3.02 -6.57
C VAL A 107 -11.25 -3.17 -7.98
N LYS A 108 -11.82 -4.12 -8.73
CA LYS A 108 -11.51 -4.31 -10.15
C LYS A 108 -12.79 -4.41 -10.96
N ARG A 109 -12.95 -3.54 -11.94
CA ARG A 109 -13.96 -3.72 -12.98
C ARG A 109 -13.53 -4.83 -13.93
N LEU A 110 -14.40 -5.82 -14.12
CA LEU A 110 -14.21 -6.93 -15.05
C LEU A 110 -14.68 -6.52 -16.45
N SER A 111 -14.20 -7.25 -17.47
CA SER A 111 -14.54 -6.97 -18.88
C SER A 111 -16.03 -7.10 -19.20
N ASN A 112 -16.78 -7.88 -18.41
CA ASN A 112 -18.23 -8.02 -18.53
C ASN A 112 -19.02 -6.94 -17.77
N GLY A 113 -18.38 -5.88 -17.31
CA GLY A 113 -19.02 -4.79 -16.58
C GLY A 113 -19.30 -5.07 -15.10
N ARG A 114 -19.10 -6.30 -14.61
CA ARG A 114 -19.18 -6.63 -13.18
C ARG A 114 -17.98 -6.07 -12.42
N TYR A 115 -18.12 -5.94 -11.10
CA TYR A 115 -17.02 -5.56 -10.22
C TYR A 115 -16.61 -6.75 -9.36
N ARG A 116 -15.31 -6.83 -9.07
CA ARG A 116 -14.75 -7.73 -8.07
C ARG A 116 -14.12 -6.89 -6.97
N PHE A 117 -14.52 -7.18 -5.74
CA PHE A 117 -14.05 -6.51 -4.54
C PHE A 117 -13.16 -7.48 -3.77
N GLY A 118 -12.08 -6.97 -3.20
CA GLY A 118 -11.22 -7.71 -2.29
C GLY A 118 -11.20 -7.05 -0.94
N PHE A 119 -11.58 -7.80 0.08
CA PHE A 119 -11.66 -7.34 1.45
C PHE A 119 -10.61 -8.05 2.34
N GLU A 120 -10.25 -7.40 3.43
CA GLU A 120 -9.48 -7.96 4.54
C GLU A 120 -10.35 -7.94 5.80
N PHE A 121 -10.51 -9.09 6.45
CA PHE A 121 -11.26 -9.16 7.71
C PHE A 121 -10.47 -8.48 8.83
N VAL A 122 -11.18 -7.69 9.63
CA VAL A 122 -10.61 -7.03 10.81
C VAL A 122 -11.32 -7.53 12.07
N PRO A 123 -10.65 -7.51 13.23
CA PRO A 123 -11.32 -7.79 14.49
C PRO A 123 -12.47 -6.81 14.71
N PRO A 124 -13.57 -7.24 15.35
CA PRO A 124 -14.59 -6.30 15.80
C PRO A 124 -13.96 -5.27 16.72
N GLU A 125 -14.31 -4.00 16.55
CA GLU A 125 -13.86 -2.95 17.47
C GLU A 125 -14.33 -3.29 18.89
N PRO A 126 -13.45 -3.21 19.90
CA PRO A 126 -13.88 -3.36 21.28
C PRO A 126 -14.88 -2.25 21.60
N TYR A 127 -15.98 -2.61 22.24
CA TYR A 127 -16.97 -1.63 22.72
C TYR A 127 -16.26 -0.53 23.52
N PRO A 128 -16.59 0.75 23.29
CA PRO A 128 -16.08 1.83 24.13
C PRO A 128 -16.43 1.50 25.58
N GLN A 129 -15.41 1.42 26.43
CA GLN A 129 -15.61 1.30 27.87
C GLN A 129 -16.11 2.67 28.35
N PHE A 130 -17.40 2.72 28.71
CA PHE A 130 -18.01 3.87 29.36
C PHE A 130 -17.72 3.85 30.87
#